data_AF-A0A820LQ32-F1
#
_entry.id   AF-A0A820LQ32-F1
#
_cell.length_a   1.000
_cell.length_b   1.000
_cell.length_c   1.000
_cell.angle_alpha   90.00
_cell.angle_beta   90.00
_cell.angle_gamma   90.00
#
_symmetry.space_group_name_H-M   'P 1'
#
loop_
_entity.id
_entity.type
_entity.pdbx_description
1 polymer ?
#
loop_
_entity_poly.entity_id
_entity_poly.type
_entity_poly.pdbx_seq_one_letter_code
_entity_poly.pdbx_strand_id
1 'polypeptide(L)' 'NSNKLKVLLELGGWYHRSQLFSNMVHNKASKELFIDTTIQYLIKHRFHGLDLDWACFFSLVFI' A
#
# COMPACT_ATOMS: atom_id res chain seq x y z
N ASN A 1 17.80 23.36 5.18
CA ASN A 1 17.47 23.69 3.78
C ASN A 1 16.39 22.70 3.33
N SER A 2 15.17 23.22 3.11
CA SER A 2 13.94 22.59 2.60
C SER A 2 13.61 21.13 2.95
N ASN A 3 12.74 20.93 3.95
CA ASN A 3 11.98 19.69 4.14
C ASN A 3 11.23 19.34 2.85
N LYS A 4 11.75 18.38 2.06
CA LYS A 4 11.07 17.89 0.86
C LYS A 4 9.84 17.09 1.30
N LEU A 5 8.66 17.64 1.04
CA LEU A 5 7.39 16.97 1.28
C LEU A 5 7.36 15.66 0.47
N LYS A 6 7.19 14.54 1.16
CA LYS A 6 6.90 13.23 0.55
C LYS A 6 5.42 12.96 0.71
N VAL A 7 4.77 12.60 -0.39
CA VAL A 7 3.36 12.18 -0.41
C VAL A 7 3.32 10.70 -0.77
N LEU A 8 2.72 9.90 0.11
CA LEU A 8 2.53 8.47 -0.06
C LEU A 8 1.07 8.20 -0.42
N LEU A 9 0.84 7.12 -1.16
CA LEU A 9 -0.50 6.59 -1.40
C LEU A 9 -0.82 5.59 -0.29
N GLU A 10 -1.89 5.81 0.46
CA GLU A 10 -2.37 4.87 1.46
C GLU A 10 -3.40 3.90 0.84
N LEU A 11 -3.25 2.60 1.08
CA LEU A 11 -4.13 1.56 0.58
C LEU A 11 -4.48 0.60 1.72
N GLY A 12 -5.70 0.71 2.25
CA GLY A 12 -6.04 0.04 3.51
C GLY A 12 -7.18 0.69 4.28
N GLY A 13 -7.14 0.53 5.60
CA GLY A 13 -8.11 1.10 6.52
C GLY A 13 -9.30 0.21 6.82
N TRP A 14 -10.04 0.58 7.87
CA TRP A 14 -11.07 -0.23 8.54
C TRP A 14 -12.12 -0.88 7.62
N TYR A 15 -12.52 -0.18 6.55
CA TYR A 15 -13.59 -0.64 5.67
C TYR A 15 -13.11 -1.57 4.54
N HIS A 16 -11.81 -1.64 4.29
CA HIS A 16 -11.28 -2.52 3.26
C HIS A 16 -11.22 -3.95 3.80
N ARG A 17 -12.07 -4.81 3.22
CA ARG A 17 -12.21 -6.21 3.65
C ARG A 17 -10.86 -6.92 3.61
N SER A 18 -10.46 -7.48 4.75
CA SER A 18 -9.23 -8.26 4.94
C SER A 18 -9.04 -9.35 3.87
N GLN A 19 -10.13 -9.91 3.36
CA GLN A 19 -10.11 -10.94 2.31
C GLN A 19 -9.47 -10.48 1.00
N LEU A 20 -9.57 -9.20 0.63
CA LEU A 20 -8.92 -8.67 -0.57
C LEU A 20 -7.39 -8.72 -0.43
N PHE A 21 -6.88 -8.30 0.72
CA PHE A 21 -5.45 -8.37 1.02
C PHE A 21 -4.97 -9.82 1.15
N SER A 22 -5.74 -10.68 1.84
CA SER A 22 -5.43 -12.11 1.92
C SER A 22 -5.33 -12.75 0.53
N ASN A 23 -6.25 -12.45 -0.38
CA ASN A 23 -6.21 -12.95 -1.75
C ASN A 23 -5.01 -12.39 -2.53
N MET A 24 -4.68 -11.10 -2.34
CA MET A 24 -3.52 -10.48 -2.96
C MET A 24 -2.22 -11.18 -2.56
N VAL A 25 -2.04 -11.50 -1.27
CA VAL A 25 -0.81 -12.15 -0.77
C VAL A 25 -0.77 -13.68 -0.92
N HIS A 26 -1.90 -14.31 -1.26
CA HIS A 26 -2.10 -15.76 -1.21
C HIS A 26 -1.11 -16.58 -2.06
N ASN A 27 -0.73 -16.09 -3.25
CA ASN A 27 0.21 -16.78 -4.12
C ASN A 27 1.23 -15.84 -4.75
N LYS A 28 2.27 -16.40 -5.38
CA LYS A 28 3.37 -15.63 -5.96
C LYS A 28 2.89 -14.73 -7.11
N ALA A 29 2.06 -15.26 -8.02
CA ALA A 29 1.57 -14.53 -9.17
C ALA A 29 0.70 -13.33 -8.79
N SER A 30 -0.17 -13.47 -7.79
CA SER A 30 -1.03 -12.38 -7.30
C SER A 30 -0.22 -11.28 -6.60
N LYS A 31 0.85 -11.65 -5.88
CA LYS A 31 1.79 -10.69 -5.28
C LYS A 31 2.57 -9.91 -6.35
N GLU A 32 3.10 -10.61 -7.35
CA GLU A 32 3.84 -9.98 -8.46
C GLU A 32 2.94 -9.00 -9.21
N LEU A 33 1.72 -9.42 -9.54
CA LEU A 33 0.73 -8.56 -10.20
C LEU A 33 0.41 -7.31 -9.37
N PHE A 34 0.25 -7.44 -8.04
CA PHE A 34 -0.01 -6.31 -7.15
C PHE A 34 1.17 -5.33 -7.11
N ILE A 35 2.40 -5.84 -7.01
CA ILE A 35 3.62 -5.02 -7.00
C ILE A 35 3.74 -4.25 -8.31
N ASP A 36 3.64 -4.94 -9.45
CA ASP A 36 3.83 -4.33 -10.77
C ASP A 36 2.80 -3.24 -11.06
N THR A 37 1.52 -3.54 -10.78
CA THR A 37 0.43 -2.57 -11.00
C THR A 37 0.53 -1.38 -10.04
N THR A 38 0.95 -1.60 -8.80
CA THR A 38 1.13 -0.53 -7.82
C THR A 38 2.29 0.38 -8.20
N ILE A 39 3.44 -0.16 -8.60
CA ILE A 39 4.58 0.65 -9.08
C ILE A 39 4.15 1.53 -10.25
N GLN A 40 3.46 0.96 -11.24
CA GLN A 40 2.94 1.72 -12.38
C GLN A 40 2.01 2.85 -11.93
N TYR A 41 1.12 2.59 -10.98
CA TYR A 41 0.20 3.59 -10.44
C TYR A 41 0.95 4.72 -9.71
N LEU A 42 1.89 4.38 -8.82
CA LEU A 42 2.67 5.36 -8.06
C LEU A 42 3.45 6.29 -9.00
N ILE A 43 4.10 5.75 -10.02
CA ILE A 43 4.85 6.52 -11.02
C ILE A 43 3.90 7.44 -11.80
N LYS A 44 2.78 6.90 -12.29
CA LYS A 44 1.78 7.63 -13.08
C LYS A 44 1.24 8.86 -12.32
N HIS A 45 1.03 8.70 -11.02
CA HIS A 45 0.46 9.75 -10.16
C HIS A 45 1.51 10.53 -9.35
N ARG A 46 2.81 10.26 -9.57
CA ARG A 46 3.95 10.92 -8.90
C ARG A 46 3.91 10.81 -7.37
N PHE A 47 3.44 9.67 -6.86
CA PHE A 47 3.60 9.34 -5.45
C PHE A 47 5.03 8.95 -5.14
N HIS A 48 5.48 9.23 -3.92
CA HIS A 48 6.83 8.93 -3.46
C HIS A 48 6.95 7.53 -2.86
N GLY A 49 5.82 6.83 -2.69
CA GLY A 49 5.75 5.49 -2.14
C GLY A 49 4.31 5.08 -1.81
N LEU A 50 4.16 3.86 -1.32
CA LEU A 50 2.91 3.27 -0.85
C LEU A 50 2.99 3.09 0.67
N ASP A 51 1.90 3.40 1.36
CA ASP A 51 1.63 3.00 2.73
C ASP A 51 0.50 1.96 2.72
N LEU A 52 0.76 0.76 3.27
CA LEU A 52 -0.17 -0.36 3.22
C LEU A 52 -0.74 -0.62 4.61
N ASP A 53 -1.86 0.02 4.92
CA ASP A 53 -2.58 -0.16 6.20
C ASP A 53 -3.51 -1.39 6.13
N TRP A 54 -2.90 -2.58 6.10
CA TRP A 54 -3.65 -3.84 6.21
C TRP A 54 -4.04 -4.09 7.68
N ALA A 55 -4.97 -3.27 8.20
CA ALA A 55 -5.43 -3.37 9.57
C ALA A 55 -6.35 -4.58 9.77
N CYS A 56 -5.78 -5.66 10.33
CA CYS A 56 -6.53 -6.73 10.98
C CYS A 56 -6.24 -6.66 12.49
N PHE A 57 -6.99 -5.80 13.20
CA PHE A 57 -6.83 -5.50 14.64
C PHE A 57 -5.49 -4.82 15.03
N PHE A 58 -5.59 -3.58 15.56
CA PHE A 58 -4.51 -2.74 16.14
C PHE A 58 -3.43 -2.26 15.15
N SER A 59 -3.57 -1.02 14.66
CA SER A 59 -2.46 -0.28 14.04
C SER A 59 -1.62 0.38 15.15
N LEU A 60 -0.33 0.04 15.21
CA LEU A 60 0.67 0.75 16.01
C LEU A 60 1.64 1.40 15.04
N VAL A 61 1.55 2.72 14.89
CA VAL A 61 2.46 3.52 14.07
C VAL A 61 3.78 3.66 14.84
N PHE A 62 4.86 3.06 14.35
CA PHE A 62 6.22 3.49 14.69
C PHE A 62 6.68 4.49 13.63
N ILE A 63 6.93 5.72 14.06
CA ILE A 63 7.64 6.76 13.29
C ILE A 63 9.12 6.39 13.23
#